data_AF-A0AAI8FUB9-F1
#
_entry.id   AF-A0AAI8FUB9-F1
#
_cell.length_a   1.000
_cell.length_b   1.000
_cell.length_c   1.000
_cell.angle_alpha   90.00
_cell.angle_beta   90.00
_cell.angle_gamma   90.00
#
_symmetry.space_group_name_H-M   'P 1'
#
loop_
_entity.id
_entity.type
_entity.pdbx_description
1 polymer ?
#
loop_
_entity_poly.entity_id
_entity_poly.type
_entity_poly.pdbx_seq_one_letter_code
_entity_poly.pdbx_strand_id
1 'polypeptide(L)'
;MLAPRHTEALTNIKQMFEDAGYNLSFKLLNSSDFKVPQDRQRVFFVGIRKDLGFNFNFSTNTYPKITLKDAIWDLRESVIPALPLNNTNGDGCKVTNHEVVFHLFICLGIE
;
A
#
# COMPACT_ATOMS: atom_id res chain seq x y z
N MET A 1 -7.33 10.85 6.18
CA MET A 1 -7.29 10.63 7.64
C MET A 1 -6.64 11.79 8.38
N LEU A 2 -5.37 12.16 8.16
CA LEU A 2 -4.73 13.28 8.90
C LEU A 2 -5.07 14.70 8.38
N ALA A 3 -6.06 14.82 7.48
CA ALA A 3 -6.47 16.13 6.99
C ALA A 3 -7.32 16.85 8.04
N PRO A 4 -7.30 18.19 8.13
CA PRO A 4 -7.99 18.95 9.18
C PRO A 4 -9.49 18.64 9.29
N ARG A 5 -10.15 18.37 8.16
CA ARG A 5 -11.56 17.99 8.07
C ARG A 5 -11.93 16.67 8.78
N HIS A 6 -10.94 15.89 9.21
CA HIS A 6 -11.15 14.60 9.89
C HIS A 6 -10.68 14.63 11.35
N THR A 7 -10.38 15.81 11.90
CA THR A 7 -9.84 15.95 13.26
C THR A 7 -10.77 15.38 14.32
N GLU A 8 -12.08 15.64 14.21
CA GLU A 8 -13.09 15.10 15.14
C GLU A 8 -13.08 13.57 15.17
N ALA A 9 -13.08 12.93 13.99
CA ALA A 9 -13.01 11.48 13.89
C ALA A 9 -11.72 10.91 14.49
N LEU A 10 -10.57 11.58 14.29
CA LEU A 10 -9.29 11.16 14.89
C LEU A 10 -9.30 11.26 16.42
N THR A 11 -9.87 12.34 16.97
CA THR A 11 -10.03 12.51 18.42
C THR A 11 -10.92 11.42 19.00
N ASN A 12 -12.05 11.11 18.36
CA ASN A 12 -12.96 10.07 18.80
C ASN A 12 -12.29 8.69 18.78
N ILE A 13 -11.55 8.36 17.71
CA ILE A 13 -10.78 7.12 17.63
C ILE A 13 -9.77 7.02 18.77
N LYS A 14 -9.04 8.11 19.04
CA LYS A 14 -8.06 8.14 20.14
C LYS A 14 -8.73 7.87 21.49
N GLN A 15 -9.85 8.55 21.77
CA GLN A 15 -10.58 8.38 23.02
C GLN A 15 -11.07 6.95 23.20
N MET A 16 -11.66 6.36 22.15
CA MET A 16 -12.16 4.98 22.21
C MET A 16 -11.06 3.96 22.56
N PHE A 17 -9.85 4.12 22.01
CA PHE A 17 -8.72 3.26 22.36
C PHE A 17 -8.21 3.51 23.78
N GLU A 18 -8.24 4.78 24.21
CA GLU A 18 -7.80 5.17 25.55
C GLU A 18 -8.74 4.62 26.64
N ASP A 19 -10.05 4.65 26.40
CA ASP A 19 -11.11 4.07 27.24
C ASP A 19 -11.04 2.54 27.28
N ALA A 20 -10.66 1.93 26.16
CA ALA A 20 -10.39 0.49 26.07
C ALA A 20 -9.07 0.06 26.75
N GLY A 21 -8.32 1.00 27.34
CA GLY A 21 -7.11 0.71 28.10
C GLY A 21 -5.81 0.65 27.27
N TYR A 22 -5.77 1.28 26.10
CA TYR A 22 -4.59 1.32 25.22
C TYR A 22 -3.96 2.72 25.15
N ASN A 23 -2.63 2.78 25.09
CA ASN A 23 -1.86 3.95 24.69
C ASN A 23 -1.70 3.92 23.17
N LEU A 24 -2.39 4.84 22.49
CA LEU A 24 -2.40 4.92 21.03
C LEU A 24 -1.28 5.84 20.52
N SER A 25 -0.46 5.32 19.61
CA SER A 25 0.53 6.07 18.84
C SER A 25 0.20 5.96 17.35
N PHE A 26 0.29 7.05 16.59
CA PHE A 26 0.05 7.00 15.15
C PHE A 26 1.03 7.86 14.36
N LYS A 27 1.36 7.44 13.13
CA LYS A 27 2.28 8.14 12.25
C LYS A 27 1.98 7.88 10.78
N LEU A 28 2.20 8.89 9.94
CA LEU A 28 2.23 8.75 8.48
C LEU A 28 3.59 8.15 8.08
N LEU A 29 3.57 6.99 7.43
CA LEU A 29 4.76 6.31 6.93
C LEU A 29 4.67 6.16 5.41
N ASN A 30 5.81 6.27 4.74
CA ASN A 30 5.94 5.98 3.32
C ASN A 30 6.63 4.64 3.13
N SER A 31 6.04 3.74 2.33
CA SER A 31 6.62 2.43 2.02
C SER A 31 8.00 2.55 1.34
N SER A 32 8.25 3.63 0.59
CA SER A 32 9.54 3.86 -0.07
C SER A 32 10.71 4.01 0.91
N ASP A 33 10.46 4.40 2.16
CA ASP A 33 11.48 4.54 3.19
C ASP A 33 11.88 3.18 3.81
N PHE A 34 11.15 2.10 3.47
CA PHE A 34 11.30 0.73 4.02
C PHE A 34 11.71 -0.31 2.95
N LYS A 35 12.57 0.06 1.99
CA LYS A 35 13.01 -0.80 0.87
C LYS A 35 11.87 -1.38 0.03
N VAL A 36 10.82 -0.59 -0.22
CA VAL A 36 9.74 -0.98 -1.15
C VAL A 36 9.80 -0.03 -2.36
N PRO A 37 9.75 -0.53 -3.60
CA PRO A 37 9.87 0.29 -4.81
C PRO A 37 8.53 0.95 -5.16
N GLN A 38 7.87 1.55 -4.16
CA GLN A 38 6.53 2.09 -4.27
C GLN A 38 6.39 3.32 -3.38
N ASP A 39 5.95 4.44 -3.97
CA ASP A 39 5.50 5.59 -3.19
C ASP A 39 4.08 5.35 -2.70
N ARG A 40 3.96 4.96 -1.42
CA ARG A 40 2.68 4.62 -0.80
C ARG A 40 2.69 5.09 0.64
N GLN A 41 2.03 6.23 0.85
CA GLN A 41 1.83 6.80 2.18
C GLN A 41 0.59 6.18 2.86
N ARG A 42 0.78 5.72 4.08
CA ARG A 42 -0.27 5.14 4.93
C ARG A 42 -0.10 5.60 6.38
N VAL A 43 -1.21 5.78 7.06
CA VAL A 43 -1.24 6.10 8.49
C VAL A 43 -1.39 4.80 9.25
N PHE A 44 -0.49 4.55 10.20
CA PHE A 44 -0.55 3.39 11.08
C PHE A 44 -0.95 3.83 12.48
N PHE A 45 -1.90 3.12 13.08
CA PHE A 45 -2.32 3.28 14.47
C PHE A 45 -1.82 2.06 15.25
N VAL A 46 -1.03 2.29 16.28
CA VAL A 46 -0.45 1.25 17.14
C VAL A 46 -0.91 1.51 18.57
N GLY A 47 -1.76 0.63 19.09
CA GLY A 47 -2.24 0.67 20.48
C GLY A 47 -1.50 -0.35 21.32
N ILE A 48 -0.80 0.08 22.38
CA ILE A 48 -0.18 -0.81 23.38
C ILE A 48 -1.02 -0.75 24.65
N ARG A 49 -1.30 -1.90 25.27
CA ARG A 49 -2.06 -1.90 26.53
C ARG A 49 -1.31 -1.12 27.61
N LYS A 50 -2.05 -0.33 28.38
CA LYS A 50 -1.51 0.55 29.43
C LYS A 50 -0.76 -0.20 30.54
N ASP A 51 -1.18 -1.43 30.84
CA ASP A 51 -0.61 -2.26 31.91
C ASP A 51 0.80 -2.78 31.59
N LEU A 52 1.21 -2.77 30.31
CA LEU A 52 2.54 -3.21 29.90
C LEU A 52 3.65 -2.17 30.20
N GLY A 53 3.28 -0.93 30.55
CA GLY A 53 4.21 0.07 31.06
C GLY A 53 5.23 0.62 30.05
N PHE A 54 5.06 0.40 28.74
CA PHE A 54 5.92 0.98 27.71
C PHE A 54 5.11 1.61 26.57
N ASN A 55 5.73 2.56 25.88
CA ASN A 55 5.15 3.25 24.74
C ASN A 55 5.82 2.80 23.43
N PHE A 56 5.02 2.64 22.39
CA PHE A 56 5.53 2.32 21.07
C PHE A 56 6.15 3.57 20.43
N ASN A 57 7.39 3.43 19.96
CA ASN A 57 8.07 4.48 19.21
C ASN A 57 8.32 4.00 17.78
N PHE A 58 7.90 4.79 16.80
CA PHE A 58 8.23 4.53 15.40
C PHE A 58 9.73 4.71 15.20
N SER A 59 10.42 3.68 14.68
CA SER A 59 11.85 3.76 14.38
C SER A 59 12.16 4.91 13.43
N THR A 60 13.32 5.55 13.62
CA THR A 60 13.86 6.57 12.72
C THR A 60 14.74 6.00 11.62
N ASN A 61 14.92 4.67 11.58
CA ASN A 61 15.77 4.01 10.60
C ASN A 61 15.24 4.25 9.19
N THR A 62 16.08 4.85 8.35
CA THR A 62 15.86 5.00 6.92
C THR A 62 16.65 3.94 6.18
N TYR A 63 16.00 3.26 5.25
CA TYR A 63 16.65 2.29 4.38
C TYR A 63 16.94 2.93 3.01
N PRO A 64 17.93 2.41 2.25
CA PRO A 64 18.14 2.86 0.88
C PRO A 64 16.87 2.64 0.05
N LYS A 65 16.47 3.65 -0.71
CA LYS A 65 15.32 3.57 -1.62
C LYS A 65 15.68 2.68 -2.80
N ILE A 66 14.77 1.78 -3.16
CA ILE A 66 14.90 0.91 -4.33
C ILE A 66 13.97 1.40 -5.43
N THR A 67 14.39 1.22 -6.68
CA THR A 67 13.64 1.69 -7.84
C THR A 67 12.83 0.56 -8.48
N LEU A 68 11.90 0.93 -9.37
CA LEU A 68 11.15 -0.05 -10.17
C LEU A 68 12.09 -0.95 -11.00
N LYS A 69 13.19 -0.39 -11.50
CA LYS A 69 14.22 -1.14 -12.23
C LYS A 69 14.87 -2.20 -11.35
N ASP A 70 15.11 -1.91 -10.08
CA ASP A 70 15.71 -2.90 -9.18
C ASP A 70 14.74 -4.07 -8.87
N ALA A 71 13.43 -3.84 -9.04
CA ALA A 71 12.39 -4.75 -8.57
C ALA A 71 11.79 -5.68 -9.63
N ILE A 72 11.64 -5.21 -10.89
CA ILE A 72 10.89 -5.94 -11.93
C ILE A 72 11.57 -5.96 -13.30
N TRP A 73 12.86 -5.60 -13.39
CA TRP A 73 13.54 -5.45 -14.68
C TRP A 73 13.69 -6.77 -15.44
N ASP A 74 13.77 -7.88 -14.73
CA ASP A 74 13.81 -9.24 -15.26
C ASP A 74 12.49 -9.67 -15.93
N LEU A 75 11.37 -9.05 -15.59
CA LEU A 75 10.04 -9.41 -16.08
C LEU A 75 9.63 -8.69 -17.37
N ARG A 76 10.40 -7.71 -17.83
CA ARG A 76 9.99 -6.79 -18.92
C ARG A 76 9.70 -7.48 -20.27
N GLU A 77 10.40 -8.58 -20.58
CA GLU A 77 10.32 -9.24 -21.89
C GLU A 77 9.23 -10.32 -21.95
N SER A 78 8.65 -10.71 -20.81
CA SER A 78 7.71 -11.83 -20.71
C SER A 78 6.25 -11.42 -20.56
N VAL A 79 5.93 -10.13 -20.66
CA VAL A 79 4.59 -9.60 -20.40
C VAL A 79 3.63 -9.94 -21.54
N ILE A 80 2.43 -10.42 -21.18
CA ILE A 80 1.34 -10.68 -22.13
C ILE A 80 0.07 -9.91 -21.75
N PRO A 81 -0.78 -9.49 -22.70
CA PRO A 81 -2.06 -8.89 -22.39
C PRO A 81 -3.06 -9.94 -21.86
N ALA A 82 -3.94 -9.52 -20.97
CA ALA A 82 -5.09 -10.33 -20.53
C ALA A 82 -6.03 -10.65 -21.71
N LEU A 83 -6.82 -11.72 -21.57
CA LEU A 83 -7.87 -12.11 -22.52
C LEU A 83 -9.03 -11.08 -22.54
N PRO A 84 -9.97 -11.16 -23.51
CA PRO A 84 -11.14 -10.28 -23.54
C PRO A 84 -11.89 -10.26 -22.21
N LEU A 85 -12.40 -9.07 -21.84
CA LEU A 85 -12.99 -8.79 -20.52
C LEU A 85 -12.01 -8.92 -19.34
N ASN A 86 -10.70 -8.82 -19.60
CA ASN A 86 -9.63 -9.01 -18.63
C ASN A 86 -9.67 -10.39 -17.95
N ASN A 87 -10.05 -11.42 -18.72
CA ASN A 87 -9.95 -12.79 -18.26
C ASN A 87 -8.48 -13.23 -18.22
N THR A 88 -8.17 -14.17 -17.33
CA THR A 88 -6.79 -14.66 -17.14
C THR A 88 -6.35 -15.58 -18.27
N ASN A 89 -5.08 -15.50 -18.67
CA ASN A 89 -4.42 -16.46 -19.54
C ASN A 89 -4.08 -17.78 -18.81
N GLY A 90 -4.18 -17.83 -17.48
CA GLY A 90 -3.89 -19.03 -16.67
C GLY A 90 -2.47 -19.58 -16.94
N ASP A 91 -2.39 -20.85 -17.32
CA ASP A 91 -1.13 -21.54 -17.67
C ASP A 91 -0.46 -21.00 -18.94
N GLY A 92 -1.12 -20.11 -19.69
CA GLY A 92 -0.54 -19.42 -20.85
C GLY A 92 0.51 -18.36 -20.50
N CYS A 93 0.60 -17.95 -19.23
CA CYS A 93 1.59 -16.99 -18.77
C CYS A 93 2.98 -17.64 -18.58
N LYS A 94 4.03 -17.10 -19.23
CA LYS A 94 5.42 -17.57 -19.04
C LYS A 94 5.91 -17.42 -17.60
N VAL A 95 5.47 -16.36 -16.92
CA VAL A 95 5.68 -16.13 -15.49
C VAL A 95 4.31 -16.06 -14.84
N THR A 96 4.13 -16.73 -13.70
CA THR A 96 2.85 -16.81 -12.99
C THR A 96 2.22 -15.44 -12.77
N ASN A 97 0.97 -15.25 -13.19
CA ASN A 97 0.20 -14.00 -13.09
C ASN A 97 0.84 -12.79 -13.81
N HIS A 98 1.85 -12.99 -14.66
CA HIS A 98 2.55 -11.90 -15.35
C HIS A 98 1.82 -11.49 -16.64
N GLU A 99 0.58 -11.07 -16.46
CA GLU A 99 -0.29 -10.54 -17.49
C GLU A 99 -0.77 -9.14 -17.11
N VAL A 100 -0.99 -8.29 -18.11
CA VAL A 100 -1.44 -6.91 -17.90
C VAL A 100 -2.86 -6.73 -18.40
N VAL A 101 -3.66 -5.99 -17.63
CA VAL A 101 -5.02 -5.59 -17.99
C VAL A 101 -5.00 -4.92 -19.35
N PHE A 102 -5.70 -5.49 -20.31
CA PHE A 102 -5.78 -4.96 -21.66
C PHE A 102 -7.01 -4.07 -21.77
N HIS A 103 -6.81 -2.76 -21.71
CA HIS A 103 -7.87 -1.80 -22.04
C HIS A 103 -7.91 -1.62 -23.56
N LEU A 104 -8.75 -2.41 -24.23
CA LEU A 104 -9.16 -2.09 -25.58
C LEU A 104 -10.02 -0.82 -25.48
N PHE A 105 -9.42 0.35 -25.75
CA PHE A 105 -10.18 1.51 -26.20
C PHE A 105 -10.82 1.07 -27.53
N ILE A 106 -11.99 0.44 -27.45
CA ILE A 106 -12.84 0.26 -28.61
C ILE A 106 -13.30 1.69 -28.91
N CYS A 107 -12.59 2.38 -29.82
CA CYS A 107 -13.23 3.32 -30.72
C CYS A 107 -14.32 2.52 -31.45
N LEU A 108 -15.48 2.38 -30.80
CA LEU A 108 -16.72 2.02 -31.48
C LEU A 108 -16.92 3.15 -32.50
N GLY A 109 -16.99 2.77 -33.77
CA GLY A 109 -16.88 3.64 -34.93
C GLY A 109 -17.65 4.95 -34.78
N ILE A 110 -16.90 6.04 -34.82
CA ILE A 110 -17.35 7.29 -35.43
C ILE A 110 -16.47 7.43 -36.68
N GLU A 111 -16.89 6.73 -37.74
CA GLU A 111 -16.86 7.32 -39.08
C GLU A 111 -18.12 8.18 -39.24
#